data_AF-A0A7Y4HP67-F1
#
_entry.id   AF-A0A7Y4HP67-F1
#
_cell.length_a   1.000
_cell.length_b   1.000
_cell.length_c   1.000
_cell.angle_alpha   90.00
_cell.angle_beta   90.00
_cell.angle_gamma   90.00
#
_symmetry.space_group_name_H-M   'P 1'
#
loop_
_entity.id
_entity.type
_entity.pdbx_description
1 polymer ?
#
loop_
_entity_poly.entity_id
_entity_poly.type
_entity_poly.pdbx_seq_one_letter_code
_entity_poly.pdbx_strand_id
1 'polypeptide(L)'
;MNEELATRIGSAAREARTQLGLTQAEVAEKLGLAHMVYSRLERGKMLPSVQTLLRMCAVLRIGSDELLGLADAEEGKGARGPGGAPRLRQLTGLARKMDEEQLDALVKVAQVLLR
;
A
#
# COMPACT_ATOMS: atom_id res chain seq x y z
N MET A 1 -19.07 -0.03 -13.60
CA MET A 1 -18.12 0.45 -12.59
C MET A 1 -18.24 -0.49 -11.39
N ASN A 2 -17.14 -0.94 -10.80
CA ASN A 2 -17.23 -1.76 -9.57
C ASN A 2 -17.51 -0.82 -8.39
N GLU A 3 -18.78 -0.74 -7.97
CA GLU A 3 -19.24 0.17 -6.91
C GLU A 3 -18.69 -0.18 -5.54
N GLU A 4 -18.49 -1.47 -5.27
CA GLU A 4 -17.90 -1.95 -4.02
C GLU A 4 -16.44 -1.49 -3.90
N LEU A 5 -15.64 -1.71 -4.95
CA LEU A 5 -14.25 -1.24 -4.99
C LEU A 5 -14.15 0.28 -4.88
N ALA A 6 -15.03 1.01 -5.59
CA ALA A 6 -15.05 2.47 -5.52
C ALA A 6 -15.37 2.97 -4.11
N THR A 7 -16.31 2.32 -3.42
CA THR A 7 -16.69 2.64 -2.05
C THR A 7 -15.56 2.35 -1.08
N ARG A 8 -14.86 1.21 -1.20
CA ARG A 8 -13.68 0.90 -0.37
C ARG A 8 -12.58 1.94 -0.54
N ILE A 9 -12.19 2.24 -1.78
CA ILE A 9 -11.17 3.25 -2.09
C ILE A 9 -11.58 4.62 -1.55
N GLY A 10 -12.84 5.01 -1.75
CA GLY A 10 -13.37 6.27 -1.27
C GLY A 10 -13.33 6.40 0.26
N SER A 11 -13.69 5.32 0.96
CA SER A 11 -13.64 5.27 2.42
C SER A 11 -12.22 5.37 2.96
N ALA A 12 -11.29 4.58 2.43
CA ALA A 12 -9.88 4.62 2.84
C ALA A 12 -9.25 5.99 2.56
N ALA A 13 -9.55 6.59 1.39
CA ALA A 13 -9.08 7.93 1.07
C ALA A 13 -9.62 9.00 2.03
N ARG A 14 -10.91 8.91 2.39
CA ARG A 14 -11.55 9.81 3.34
C ARG A 14 -10.91 9.69 4.72
N GLU A 15 -10.69 8.47 5.19
CA GLU A 15 -10.09 8.20 6.49
C GLU A 15 -8.68 8.79 6.58
N ALA A 16 -7.81 8.44 5.64
CA ALA A 16 -6.44 8.96 5.57
C ALA A 16 -6.41 10.49 5.49
N ARG A 17 -7.29 11.08 4.68
CA ARG A 17 -7.43 12.55 4.61
C ARG A 17 -7.78 13.14 5.97
N THR A 18 -8.76 12.58 6.67
CA THR A 18 -9.18 13.08 7.99
C THR A 18 -8.09 12.93 9.06
N GLN A 19 -7.32 11.85 9.04
CA GLN A 19 -6.18 11.65 9.94
C GLN A 19 -5.07 12.69 9.70
N LEU A 20 -4.90 13.13 8.45
CA LEU A 20 -3.99 14.23 8.10
C LEU A 20 -4.55 15.63 8.39
N GLY A 21 -5.80 15.75 8.85
CA GLY A 21 -6.45 17.04 9.10
C GLY A 21 -6.73 17.87 7.84
N LEU A 22 -6.76 17.24 6.66
CA LEU A 22 -6.94 17.92 5.38
C LEU A 22 -8.43 17.99 4.99
N THR A 23 -8.80 19.07 4.30
CA THR A 23 -10.10 19.22 3.64
C THR A 23 -10.12 18.54 2.27
N GLN A 24 -11.32 18.26 1.74
CA GLN A 24 -11.46 17.73 0.38
C GLN A 24 -10.87 18.68 -0.68
N ALA A 25 -10.97 19.99 -0.46
CA ALA A 25 -10.44 21.00 -1.37
C ALA A 25 -8.90 20.97 -1.43
N GLU A 26 -8.24 20.89 -0.27
CA GLU A 26 -6.77 20.83 -0.19
C GLU A 26 -6.21 19.56 -0.84
N VAL A 27 -6.86 18.41 -0.66
CA VAL A 27 -6.43 17.18 -1.34
C VAL A 27 -6.67 17.28 -2.85
N ALA A 28 -7.82 17.81 -3.27
CA ALA A 28 -8.10 18.01 -4.69
C ALA A 28 -7.05 18.91 -5.36
N GLU A 29 -6.68 20.02 -4.71
CA GLU A 29 -5.63 20.93 -5.18
C GLU A 29 -4.27 20.22 -5.30
N LYS A 30 -3.85 19.48 -4.26
CA LYS A 30 -2.59 18.70 -4.27
C LYS A 30 -2.57 17.63 -5.37
N LEU A 31 -3.74 17.10 -5.76
CA LEU A 31 -3.87 16.12 -6.84
C LEU A 31 -4.05 16.77 -8.22
N GLY A 32 -4.19 18.10 -8.32
CA GLY A 32 -4.53 18.78 -9.55
C GLY A 32 -5.91 18.38 -10.08
N LEU A 33 -6.88 18.15 -9.19
CA LEU A 33 -8.25 17.76 -9.50
C LEU A 33 -9.23 18.87 -9.09
N ALA A 34 -10.36 18.94 -9.77
CA ALA A 34 -11.48 19.73 -9.30
C ALA A 34 -12.03 19.14 -7.98
N HIS A 35 -12.45 19.99 -7.04
CA HIS A 35 -13.02 19.57 -5.75
C HIS A 35 -14.15 18.55 -5.91
N MET A 36 -15.04 18.74 -6.89
CA MET A 36 -16.14 17.82 -7.20
C MET A 36 -15.67 16.43 -7.63
N VAL A 37 -14.52 16.32 -8.31
CA VAL A 37 -13.94 15.03 -8.72
C VAL A 37 -13.49 14.27 -7.48
N TYR A 38 -12.73 14.92 -6.60
CA TYR A 38 -12.28 14.30 -5.35
C TYR A 38 -13.45 13.92 -4.43
N SER A 39 -14.47 14.77 -4.32
CA SER A 39 -15.70 14.47 -3.58
C SER A 39 -16.44 13.24 -4.14
N ARG A 40 -16.42 13.00 -5.45
CA ARG A 40 -17.00 11.79 -6.05
C ARG A 40 -16.17 10.55 -5.77
N LEU A 41 -14.84 10.68 -5.72
CA LEU A 41 -13.94 9.58 -5.33
C LEU A 41 -14.23 9.14 -3.89
N GLU A 42 -14.25 10.07 -2.92
CA GLU A 42 -14.49 9.71 -1.51
C GLU A 42 -15.88 9.10 -1.26
N ARG A 43 -16.88 9.44 -2.07
CA ARG A 43 -18.23 8.88 -1.98
C ARG A 43 -18.42 7.58 -2.75
N GLY A 44 -17.36 7.02 -3.35
CA GLY A 44 -17.43 5.82 -4.18
C GLY A 44 -18.26 5.99 -5.46
N LYS A 45 -18.48 7.23 -5.92
CA LYS A 45 -19.25 7.55 -7.14
C LYS A 45 -18.37 7.65 -8.39
N MET A 46 -17.09 7.35 -8.25
CA MET A 46 -16.08 7.35 -9.30
C MET A 46 -14.90 6.50 -8.84
N LEU A 47 -14.30 5.73 -9.76
CA LEU A 47 -13.00 5.11 -9.54
C LEU A 47 -11.88 6.07 -9.97
N PRO A 48 -10.77 6.15 -9.22
CA PRO A 48 -9.60 6.86 -9.70
C PRO A 48 -8.97 6.09 -10.88
N SER A 49 -8.33 6.81 -11.80
CA SER A 49 -7.35 6.18 -12.69
C SER A 49 -6.16 5.67 -11.87
N VAL A 50 -5.38 4.73 -12.43
CA VAL A 50 -4.16 4.24 -11.77
C VAL A 50 -3.21 5.41 -11.42
N GLN A 51 -3.07 6.39 -12.32
CA GLN A 51 -2.26 7.57 -12.08
C GLN A 51 -2.79 8.43 -10.93
N THR A 52 -4.11 8.63 -10.84
CA THR A 52 -4.72 9.35 -9.71
C THR A 52 -4.57 8.58 -8.42
N LEU A 53 -4.73 7.25 -8.44
CA LEU A 53 -4.53 6.38 -7.27
C LEU A 53 -3.10 6.50 -6.72
N LEU A 54 -2.08 6.44 -7.57
CA LEU A 54 -0.68 6.60 -7.13
C LEU A 54 -0.42 7.98 -6.52
N ARG A 55 -0.99 9.04 -7.10
CA ARG A 55 -0.92 10.40 -6.53
C ARG A 55 -1.66 10.50 -5.20
N MET A 56 -2.80 9.83 -5.07
CA MET A 56 -3.55 9.73 -3.81
C MET A 56 -2.69 9.07 -2.73
N CYS A 57 -2.02 7.94 -3.01
CA CYS A 57 -1.11 7.31 -2.05
C CYS A 57 -0.04 8.29 -1.55
N ALA A 58 0.58 9.06 -2.45
CA ALA A 58 1.60 10.04 -2.10
C ALA A 58 1.04 11.21 -1.25
N VAL A 59 -0.11 11.77 -1.63
CA VAL A 59 -0.72 12.91 -0.94
C VAL A 59 -1.30 12.51 0.42
N LEU A 60 -1.94 11.35 0.48
CA LEU A 60 -2.61 10.81 1.66
C LEU A 60 -1.68 10.00 2.57
N ARG A 61 -0.43 9.78 2.16
CA ARG A 61 0.61 9.08 2.94
C ARG A 61 0.20 7.66 3.37
N ILE A 62 -0.53 6.96 2.50
CA ILE A 62 -0.98 5.57 2.71
C ILE A 62 -0.50 4.65 1.60
N GLY A 63 -0.39 3.35 1.91
CA GLY A 63 -0.05 2.32 0.94
C GLY A 63 -1.16 2.08 -0.09
N SER A 64 -0.82 1.52 -1.25
CA SER A 64 -1.83 1.14 -2.24
C SER A 64 -2.71 -0.02 -1.78
N ASP A 65 -2.15 -0.92 -0.98
CA ASP A 65 -2.85 -2.02 -0.30
C ASP A 65 -3.92 -1.50 0.66
N GLU A 66 -3.55 -0.53 1.49
CA GLU A 66 -4.49 0.16 2.39
C GLU A 66 -5.55 0.94 1.61
N LEU A 67 -5.14 1.74 0.61
CA LEU A 67 -6.08 2.51 -0.22
C LEU A 67 -7.06 1.61 -1.00
N LEU A 68 -6.65 0.39 -1.38
CA LEU A 68 -7.52 -0.56 -2.06
C LEU A 68 -8.42 -1.36 -1.10
N GLY A 69 -8.26 -1.19 0.21
CA GLY A 69 -8.95 -1.98 1.23
C GLY A 69 -8.51 -3.44 1.25
N LEU A 70 -7.24 -3.70 0.94
CA LEU A 70 -6.63 -5.03 1.01
C LEU A 70 -5.98 -5.31 2.37
N ALA A 71 -5.85 -4.28 3.22
CA ALA A 71 -5.23 -4.37 4.54
C ALA A 71 -6.07 -5.13 5.58
N ASP A 72 -7.42 -5.04 5.51
CA ASP A 72 -8.33 -5.69 6.48
C ASP A 72 -8.42 -7.22 6.30
N ALA A 73 -7.94 -7.76 5.18
CA ALA A 73 -7.80 -9.21 5.01
C ALA A 73 -6.59 -9.77 5.81
N GLU A 74 -5.74 -8.89 6.35
CA GLU A 74 -4.44 -9.22 6.94
C GLU A 74 -4.20 -8.44 8.25
N GLU A 75 -5.19 -8.35 9.15
CA GLU A 75 -4.93 -7.91 10.52
C GLU A 75 -4.15 -8.98 11.29
N GLY A 76 -2.82 -8.99 11.09
CA GLY A 76 -1.93 -10.01 11.62
C GLY A 76 -0.45 -9.80 11.32
N LYS A 77 0.10 -8.64 11.69
CA LYS A 77 1.55 -8.30 11.82
C LYS A 77 2.28 -7.85 10.54
N GLY A 78 2.51 -6.53 10.47
CA GLY A 78 3.84 -5.94 10.33
C GLY A 78 4.54 -6.06 8.97
N ALA A 79 4.54 -4.94 8.24
CA ALA A 79 5.55 -4.50 7.28
C ALA A 79 6.03 -5.52 6.21
N ARG A 80 5.49 -5.28 5.00
CA ARG A 80 6.00 -5.63 3.65
C ARG A 80 5.81 -7.08 3.16
N GLY A 81 4.80 -7.24 2.30
CA GLY A 81 4.80 -8.12 1.12
C GLY A 81 3.96 -9.41 1.23
N PRO A 82 3.13 -9.76 0.21
CA PRO A 82 2.35 -10.98 0.22
C PRO A 82 3.25 -12.19 -0.10
N GLY A 83 3.12 -13.29 0.65
CA GLY A 83 3.45 -14.63 0.14
C GLY A 83 4.70 -15.35 0.66
N GLY A 84 5.31 -14.95 1.78
CA GLY A 84 6.42 -15.70 2.38
C GLY A 84 5.97 -16.61 3.54
N ALA A 85 6.19 -17.93 3.44
CA ALA A 85 6.11 -18.85 4.58
C ALA A 85 6.86 -18.23 5.80
N PRO A 86 6.41 -18.43 7.05
CA PRO A 86 7.03 -17.80 8.24
C PRO A 86 8.56 -17.93 8.31
N ARG A 87 9.09 -19.05 7.80
CA ARG A 87 10.54 -19.28 7.67
C ARG A 87 11.24 -18.31 6.70
N LEU A 88 10.59 -17.90 5.61
CA LEU A 88 11.15 -16.92 4.66
C LEU A 88 11.21 -15.52 5.26
N ARG A 89 10.24 -15.14 6.10
CA ARG A 89 10.26 -13.88 6.86
C ARG A 89 11.40 -13.87 7.89
N GLN A 90 11.58 -14.99 8.59
CA GLN A 90 12.71 -15.15 9.51
C GLN A 90 14.05 -15.08 8.76
N LEU A 91 14.17 -15.76 7.62
CA LEU A 91 15.37 -15.75 6.79
C LEU A 91 15.70 -14.35 6.28
N THR A 92 14.73 -13.63 5.72
CA THR A 92 14.92 -12.26 5.23
C THR A 92 15.25 -11.28 6.36
N GLY A 93 14.68 -11.48 7.56
CA GLY A 93 15.03 -10.70 8.75
C GLY A 93 16.47 -10.92 9.22
N LEU A 94 16.97 -12.16 9.14
CA LEU A 94 18.37 -12.48 9.45
C LEU A 94 19.31 -11.96 8.37
N ALA A 95 18.98 -12.17 7.09
CA ALA A 95 19.79 -11.73 5.95
C ALA A 95 20.05 -10.22 5.94
N ARG A 96 19.08 -9.40 6.37
CA ARG A 96 19.27 -7.93 6.47
C ARG A 96 20.32 -7.49 7.48
N LYS A 97 20.73 -8.36 8.41
CA LYS A 97 21.73 -8.05 9.44
C LYS A 97 23.13 -8.57 9.07
N MET A 98 23.25 -9.24 7.93
CA MET A 98 24.48 -9.90 7.48
C MET A 98 25.30 -8.96 6.59
N ASP A 99 26.63 -9.09 6.65
CA ASP A 99 27.55 -8.44 5.71
C ASP A 99 27.63 -9.19 4.37
N GLU A 100 28.39 -8.65 3.40
CA GLU A 100 28.51 -9.23 2.06
C GLU A 100 29.08 -10.66 2.07
N GLU A 101 30.10 -10.93 2.90
CA GLU A 101 30.73 -12.25 2.97
C GLU A 101 29.77 -13.30 3.55
N GLN A 102 29.00 -12.90 4.57
CA GLN A 102 27.96 -13.72 5.17
C GLN A 102 26.80 -13.97 4.21
N LEU A 103 26.39 -12.97 3.42
CA LEU A 103 25.35 -13.12 2.40
C LEU A 103 25.79 -14.06 1.28
N ASP A 104 27.05 -13.97 0.82
CA ASP A 104 27.60 -14.89 -0.17
C ASP A 104 27.62 -16.34 0.31
N ALA A 105 27.98 -16.56 1.58
CA ALA A 105 27.91 -17.89 2.18
C ALA A 105 26.47 -18.43 2.21
N LEU A 106 25.49 -17.59 2.54
CA LEU A 106 24.07 -17.97 2.55
C LEU A 106 23.57 -18.35 1.15
N VAL A 107 23.96 -17.59 0.12
CA VAL A 107 23.63 -17.90 -1.29
C VAL A 107 24.22 -19.25 -1.70
N LYS A 108 25.48 -19.54 -1.35
CA LYS A 108 26.12 -20.84 -1.64
C LYS A 108 25.37 -22.00 -0.99
N VAL A 109 24.95 -21.86 0.27
CA VAL A 109 24.18 -22.91 0.96
C VAL A 109 22.83 -23.13 0.26
N ALA A 110 22.12 -22.06 -0.10
CA ALA A 110 20.85 -22.18 -0.83
C ALA A 110 21.03 -22.87 -2.19
N GLN A 111 22.11 -22.58 -2.93
CA GLN A 111 22.43 -23.25 -4.19
C GLN A 111 22.72 -24.74 -4.02
N VAL A 112 23.31 -25.16 -2.90
CA VAL A 112 23.53 -26.59 -2.60
C VAL A 112 22.20 -27.30 -2.30
N LEU A 113 21.29 -26.65 -1.58
CA LEU A 113 19.99 -27.21 -1.20
C LEU A 113 18.98 -27.30 -2.36
N LEU A 114 19.18 -26.53 -3.44
CA LEU A 114 18.30 -26.49 -4.62
C LEU A 114 18.78 -27.39 -5.77
N ARG A 115 19.78 -28.24 -5.52
CA ARG A 115 20.28 -29.24 -6.46
C ARG A 115 19.64 -30.61 -6.24
#